data_AF-E6PUV2-F1
#
_entry.id   AF-E6PUV2-F1
#
_cell.length_a   1.000
_cell.length_b   1.000
_cell.length_c   1.000
_cell.angle_alpha   90.00
_cell.angle_beta   90.00
_cell.angle_gamma   90.00
#
_symmetry.space_group_name_H-M   'P 1'
#
loop_
_entity.id
_entity.type
_entity.pdbx_description
1 polymer ?
#
loop_
_entity_poly.entity_id
_entity_poly.type
_entity_poly.pdbx_seq_one_letter_code
_entity_poly.pdbx_strand_id
1 'polypeptide(L)'
;MNTDMAMKRWSEPWRLWVGAAALGLCGWAQAGVLPGPLVTPLWLNAHAKEVQVVDSRDNLNTLSDNPKFTTVNGKKVLDVVGGHIIDALSVNFWGLRQKRDIDGKKVDVLLPTAEESQASMQGVQLQQDEPIVAPTGDDATSLQEAAFFAWELPLFGVPAEQIAVLDGGTHAWIAAGCPVDTDAIAPMTSSQWKAEPPSPKLLASTEQVQAAQRARKPLLDARPPAPDSCSTASWACVNTQAA
;
A
#
# COMPACT_ATOMS: atom_id res chain seq x y z
N MET A 1 64.95 66.38 21.62
CA MET A 1 63.52 66.00 21.52
C MET A 1 63.29 65.60 20.06
N ASN A 2 63.67 64.43 19.55
CA ASN A 2 63.83 63.03 19.99
C ASN A 2 62.70 62.14 19.46
N THR A 3 62.91 61.58 18.26
CA THR A 3 62.37 60.31 17.81
C THR A 3 63.27 59.80 16.69
N ASP A 4 63.98 58.70 16.92
CA ASP A 4 64.04 57.59 15.97
C ASP A 4 64.77 56.40 16.60
N MET A 5 64.12 55.24 16.58
CA MET A 5 64.78 53.97 16.88
C MET A 5 64.16 52.85 16.04
N ALA A 6 64.99 52.40 15.09
CA ALA A 6 65.27 51.03 14.67
C ALA A 6 64.12 50.03 14.42
N MET A 7 64.10 49.56 13.16
CA MET A 7 63.32 48.46 12.61
C MET A 7 63.63 47.09 13.22
N LYS A 8 62.60 46.25 13.33
CA LYS A 8 62.67 44.83 13.72
C LYS A 8 62.02 43.96 12.64
N ARG A 9 62.78 42.96 12.18
CA ARG A 9 62.43 41.86 11.25
C ARG A 9 61.44 40.87 11.92
N TRP A 10 60.79 40.00 11.14
CA TRP A 10 60.32 38.59 11.41
C TRP A 10 59.23 38.22 10.35
N SER A 11 59.54 37.42 9.33
CA SER A 11 59.30 35.95 9.15
C SER A 11 57.86 35.55 8.73
N GLU A 12 57.79 35.04 7.49
CA GLU A 12 56.79 34.34 6.63
C GLU A 12 55.86 33.28 7.32
N PRO A 13 54.83 32.61 6.70
CA PRO A 13 54.76 32.13 5.30
C PRO A 13 53.37 31.90 4.62
N TRP A 14 53.42 31.15 3.49
CA TRP A 14 52.50 30.17 2.86
C TRP A 14 51.11 30.55 2.29
N ARG A 15 50.97 30.41 0.96
CA ARG A 15 49.70 30.44 0.20
C ARG A 15 49.39 29.02 -0.32
N LEU A 16 48.29 28.44 0.14
CA LEU A 16 47.72 27.19 -0.37
C LEU A 16 46.73 27.46 -1.51
N TRP A 17 46.77 26.57 -2.50
CA TRP A 17 45.81 26.43 -3.59
C TRP A 17 44.48 25.89 -3.08
N VAL A 18 43.35 26.48 -3.48
CA VAL A 18 42.00 25.91 -3.27
C VAL A 18 41.49 25.40 -4.61
N GLY A 19 41.47 24.07 -4.76
CA GLY A 19 40.71 23.38 -5.79
C GLY A 19 39.25 23.24 -5.34
N ALA A 20 38.31 23.66 -6.20
CA ALA A 20 36.89 23.49 -5.97
C ALA A 20 36.47 22.05 -6.28
N ALA A 21 36.12 21.28 -5.25
CA ALA A 21 35.44 20.00 -5.39
C ALA A 21 33.92 20.25 -5.52
N ALA A 22 33.35 19.97 -6.68
CA ALA A 22 31.91 19.92 -6.88
C ALA A 22 31.37 18.61 -6.29
N LEU A 23 30.82 18.66 -5.08
CA LEU A 23 30.04 17.58 -4.49
C LEU A 23 28.66 17.58 -5.15
N GLY A 24 28.40 16.59 -6.00
CA GLY A 24 27.06 16.30 -6.50
C GLY A 24 26.16 15.86 -5.34
N LEU A 25 25.10 16.63 -5.10
CA LEU A 25 23.99 16.20 -4.25
C LEU A 25 23.20 15.15 -5.02
N CYS A 26 23.46 13.87 -4.77
CA CYS A 26 22.44 12.85 -4.98
C CYS A 26 21.31 13.14 -3.98
N GLY A 27 20.23 13.76 -4.46
CA GLY A 27 18.99 13.83 -3.71
C GLY A 27 18.48 12.42 -3.54
N TRP A 28 18.64 11.85 -2.34
CA TRP A 28 17.85 10.70 -1.93
C TRP A 28 16.43 11.23 -1.81
N ALA A 29 15.53 10.76 -2.67
CA ALA A 29 14.11 10.97 -2.46
C ALA A 29 13.77 10.40 -1.08
N GLN A 30 13.49 11.27 -0.12
CA GLN A 30 12.85 10.84 1.12
C GLN A 30 11.43 10.47 0.70
N ALA A 31 11.16 9.18 0.52
CA ALA A 31 9.81 8.66 0.43
C ALA A 31 8.96 9.30 1.53
N GLY A 32 7.77 9.79 1.18
CA GLY A 32 6.86 10.43 2.13
C GLY A 32 6.59 9.47 3.29
N VAL A 33 6.90 9.87 4.52
CA VAL A 33 6.66 9.00 5.68
C VAL A 33 5.15 8.93 5.89
N LEU A 34 4.57 7.74 5.70
CA LEU A 34 3.17 7.49 6.03
C LEU A 34 2.96 7.69 7.54
N PRO A 35 1.85 8.31 7.98
CA PRO A 35 1.58 8.55 9.39
C PRO A 35 1.20 7.27 10.16
N GLY A 36 0.98 6.16 9.44
CA GLY A 36 0.60 4.86 9.96
C GLY A 36 0.00 3.97 8.86
N PRO A 37 -0.46 2.75 9.21
CA PRO A 37 -1.03 1.80 8.24
C PRO A 37 -2.44 2.19 7.75
N LEU A 38 -3.00 3.28 8.27
CA LEU A 38 -4.31 3.80 7.91
C LEU A 38 -4.21 5.32 7.76
N VAL A 39 -4.66 5.85 6.62
CA VAL A 39 -4.65 7.29 6.33
C VAL A 39 -6.06 7.79 6.07
N THR A 40 -6.34 9.04 6.42
CA THR A 40 -7.67 9.64 6.16
C THR A 40 -7.73 10.23 4.74
N PRO A 41 -8.93 10.42 4.16
CA PRO A 41 -9.08 11.13 2.90
C PRO A 41 -8.45 12.51 2.87
N LEU A 42 -8.59 13.29 3.95
CA LEU A 42 -8.03 14.63 4.02
C LEU A 42 -6.49 14.62 4.04
N TRP A 43 -5.89 13.64 4.72
CA TRP A 43 -4.44 13.44 4.68
C TRP A 43 -3.99 13.06 3.27
N LEU A 44 -4.63 12.06 2.65
CA LEU A 44 -4.24 11.64 1.31
C LEU A 44 -4.40 12.78 0.30
N ASN A 45 -5.47 13.58 0.38
CA ASN A 45 -5.66 14.72 -0.51
C ASN A 45 -4.57 15.79 -0.35
N ALA A 46 -4.03 15.98 0.86
CA ALA A 46 -2.92 16.89 1.10
C ALA A 46 -1.56 16.34 0.64
N HIS A 47 -1.41 15.01 0.59
CA HIS A 47 -0.13 14.30 0.35
C HIS A 47 -0.13 13.42 -0.91
N ALA A 48 -1.12 13.54 -1.80
CA ALA A 48 -1.30 12.64 -2.94
C ALA A 48 -0.11 12.61 -3.91
N LYS A 49 0.75 13.63 -3.90
CA LYS A 49 1.96 13.71 -4.73
C LYS A 49 3.19 13.05 -4.10
N GLU A 50 3.08 12.63 -2.84
CA GLU A 50 4.17 12.02 -2.05
C GLU A 50 4.02 10.50 -1.95
N VAL A 51 2.92 9.96 -2.49
CA VAL A 51 2.54 8.55 -2.43
C VAL A 51 2.01 8.11 -3.79
N GLN A 52 2.05 6.81 -4.05
CA GLN A 52 1.36 6.17 -5.16
C GLN A 52 0.04 5.58 -4.65
N VAL A 53 -1.08 6.01 -5.24
CA VAL A 53 -2.40 5.43 -4.95
C VAL A 53 -2.60 4.24 -5.87
N VAL A 54 -2.92 3.07 -5.32
CA VAL A 54 -3.12 1.84 -6.11
C VAL A 54 -4.48 1.25 -5.79
N ASP A 55 -5.44 1.49 -6.68
CA ASP A 55 -6.83 1.05 -6.54
C ASP A 55 -6.98 -0.41 -7.02
N SER A 56 -7.24 -1.31 -6.07
CA SER A 56 -7.44 -2.74 -6.32
C SER A 56 -8.93 -3.05 -6.39
N ARG A 57 -9.44 -3.38 -7.58
CA ARG A 57 -10.85 -3.76 -7.79
C ARG A 57 -11.00 -5.05 -8.56
N ASP A 58 -12.04 -5.80 -8.28
CA ASP A 58 -12.47 -6.95 -9.07
C ASP A 58 -13.13 -6.55 -10.42
N ASN A 59 -13.84 -5.42 -10.44
CA ASN A 59 -14.48 -4.84 -11.61
C ASN A 59 -13.85 -3.48 -11.99
N LEU A 60 -12.87 -3.53 -12.88
CA LEU A 60 -12.13 -2.34 -13.34
C LEU A 60 -12.99 -1.30 -14.07
N ASN A 61 -14.15 -1.67 -14.63
CA ASN A 61 -15.01 -0.70 -15.31
C ASN A 61 -15.51 0.40 -14.35
N THR A 62 -15.62 0.08 -13.05
CA THR A 62 -16.06 1.03 -12.03
C THR A 62 -15.07 2.19 -11.83
N LEU A 63 -13.82 2.06 -12.28
CA LEU A 63 -12.81 3.11 -12.22
C LEU A 63 -13.11 4.27 -13.18
N SER A 64 -13.90 4.02 -14.23
CA SER A 64 -14.31 5.02 -15.23
C SER A 64 -15.81 5.32 -15.22
N ASP A 65 -16.57 4.66 -14.34
CA ASP A 65 -17.98 4.99 -14.13
C ASP A 65 -18.13 6.27 -13.29
N ASN A 66 -19.15 7.08 -13.56
CA ASN A 66 -19.45 8.22 -12.69
C ASN A 66 -19.99 7.74 -11.33
N PRO A 67 -19.59 8.37 -10.21
CA PRO A 67 -20.19 8.08 -8.91
C PRO A 67 -21.68 8.42 -8.93
N LYS A 68 -22.50 7.53 -8.35
CA LYS A 68 -23.96 7.69 -8.32
C LYS A 68 -24.40 8.08 -6.93
N PHE A 69 -25.35 9.01 -6.85
CA PHE A 69 -25.85 9.53 -5.60
C PHE A 69 -27.37 9.38 -5.52
N THR A 70 -27.85 9.04 -4.34
CA THR A 70 -29.27 9.04 -3.99
C THR A 70 -29.57 10.18 -3.01
N THR A 71 -30.86 10.45 -2.81
CA THR A 71 -31.32 11.41 -1.80
C THR A 71 -31.98 10.66 -0.65
N VAL A 72 -31.39 10.73 0.54
CA VAL A 72 -31.94 10.15 1.77
C VAL A 72 -32.21 11.30 2.73
N ASN A 73 -33.47 11.46 3.15
CA ASN A 73 -33.91 12.55 4.04
C ASN A 73 -33.48 13.96 3.58
N GLY A 74 -33.57 14.22 2.28
CA GLY A 74 -33.20 15.50 1.68
C GLY A 74 -31.69 15.76 1.58
N LYS A 75 -30.84 14.79 1.94
CA LYS A 75 -29.39 14.87 1.80
C LYS A 75 -28.92 13.99 0.64
N LYS A 76 -28.01 14.51 -0.17
CA LYS A 76 -27.29 13.75 -1.20
C LYS A 76 -26.34 12.77 -0.51
N VAL A 77 -26.50 11.48 -0.77
CA VAL A 77 -25.68 10.39 -0.21
C VAL A 77 -25.09 9.60 -1.36
N LEU A 78 -23.82 9.20 -1.24
CA LEU A 78 -23.17 8.34 -2.22
C LEU A 78 -23.82 6.95 -2.17
N ASP A 79 -24.30 6.48 -3.32
CA ASP A 79 -24.99 5.20 -3.48
C ASP A 79 -24.07 4.15 -4.12
N VAL A 80 -23.29 4.56 -5.11
CA VAL A 80 -22.31 3.71 -5.79
C VAL A 80 -21.03 4.52 -6.01
N VAL A 81 -19.90 3.99 -5.53
CA VAL A 81 -18.56 4.47 -5.87
C VAL A 81 -18.32 4.24 -7.36
N GLY A 82 -17.96 5.34 -8.01
CA GLY A 82 -17.46 5.36 -9.37
C GLY A 82 -16.29 6.32 -9.42
N GLY A 83 -15.45 6.17 -10.44
CA GLY A 83 -14.24 6.93 -10.59
C GLY A 83 -13.11 6.40 -9.73
N HIS A 84 -11.95 7.00 -9.88
CA HIS A 84 -10.74 6.70 -9.12
C HIS A 84 -10.15 7.99 -8.57
N ILE A 85 -9.28 7.87 -7.57
CA ILE A 85 -8.51 9.00 -7.08
C ILE A 85 -7.58 9.46 -8.22
N ILE A 86 -7.44 10.76 -8.43
CA ILE A 86 -6.61 11.33 -9.50
C ILE A 86 -5.20 10.73 -9.44
N ASP A 87 -4.65 10.39 -10.61
CA ASP A 87 -3.34 9.74 -10.80
C ASP A 87 -3.20 8.32 -10.19
N ALA A 88 -4.31 7.70 -9.74
CA ALA A 88 -4.24 6.35 -9.21
C ALA A 88 -3.81 5.33 -10.27
N LEU A 89 -2.95 4.42 -9.86
CA LEU A 89 -2.70 3.16 -10.56
C LEU A 89 -3.88 2.22 -10.29
N SER A 90 -4.10 1.26 -11.19
CA SER A 90 -5.15 0.24 -11.02
C SER A 90 -4.58 -1.15 -11.10
N VAL A 91 -4.98 -2.01 -10.17
CA VAL A 91 -4.69 -3.44 -10.22
C VAL A 91 -5.99 -4.25 -10.23
N ASN A 92 -6.06 -5.26 -11.10
CA ASN A 92 -7.17 -6.19 -11.09
C ASN A 92 -6.99 -7.17 -9.94
N PHE A 93 -7.93 -7.19 -8.99
CA PHE A 93 -7.86 -8.08 -7.83
C PHE A 93 -7.71 -9.56 -8.21
N TRP A 94 -8.36 -10.02 -9.29
CA TRP A 94 -8.23 -11.39 -9.76
C TRP A 94 -6.84 -11.71 -10.31
N GLY A 95 -6.09 -10.69 -10.76
CA GLY A 95 -4.70 -10.81 -11.22
C GLY A 95 -3.68 -10.99 -10.09
N LEU A 96 -4.07 -10.71 -8.85
CA LEU A 96 -3.27 -10.93 -7.65
C LEU A 96 -3.29 -12.39 -7.17
N ARG A 97 -4.07 -13.25 -7.84
CA ARG A 97 -4.26 -14.65 -7.46
C ARG A 97 -4.15 -15.56 -8.65
N GLN A 98 -3.58 -16.73 -8.43
CA GLN A 98 -3.24 -17.68 -9.48
C GLN A 98 -4.11 -18.91 -9.43
N LYS A 99 -4.29 -19.50 -10.61
CA LYS A 99 -4.93 -20.79 -10.81
C LYS A 99 -3.86 -21.78 -11.23
N ARG A 100 -3.82 -22.95 -10.59
CA ARG A 100 -2.85 -24.01 -10.93
C ARG A 100 -3.56 -25.35 -11.03
N ASP A 101 -2.99 -26.23 -11.85
CA ASP A 101 -3.32 -27.66 -11.82
C ASP A 101 -2.31 -28.36 -10.89
N ILE A 102 -2.80 -28.95 -9.82
CA ILE A 102 -2.00 -29.69 -8.85
C ILE A 102 -2.57 -31.11 -8.78
N ASP A 103 -1.80 -32.09 -9.27
CA ASP A 103 -2.19 -33.51 -9.33
C ASP A 103 -3.54 -33.76 -10.04
N GLY A 104 -3.79 -33.06 -11.15
CA GLY A 104 -5.03 -33.17 -11.92
C GLY A 104 -6.22 -32.41 -11.31
N LYS A 105 -5.99 -31.62 -10.26
CA LYS A 105 -7.01 -30.78 -9.62
C LYS A 105 -6.74 -29.32 -9.92
N LYS A 106 -7.75 -28.64 -10.47
CA LYS A 106 -7.73 -27.18 -10.60
C LYS A 106 -7.89 -26.55 -9.24
N VAL A 107 -6.88 -25.84 -8.79
CA VAL A 107 -6.86 -25.08 -7.55
C VAL A 107 -6.80 -23.60 -7.90
N ASP A 108 -7.81 -22.87 -7.48
CA ASP A 108 -7.94 -21.43 -7.68
C ASP A 108 -7.51 -20.68 -6.42
N VAL A 109 -7.32 -19.36 -6.55
CA VAL A 109 -7.11 -18.46 -5.39
C VAL A 109 -5.75 -18.70 -4.70
N LEU A 110 -4.75 -19.18 -5.45
CA LEU A 110 -3.39 -19.39 -4.94
C LEU A 110 -2.57 -18.10 -4.98
N LEU A 111 -1.58 -18.00 -4.10
CA LEU A 111 -0.60 -16.91 -4.15
C LEU A 111 0.25 -16.99 -5.42
N PRO A 112 0.67 -15.85 -5.99
CA PRO A 112 1.61 -15.84 -7.10
C PRO A 112 3.02 -16.25 -6.65
N THR A 113 3.86 -16.62 -7.61
CA THR A 113 5.32 -16.63 -7.42
C THR A 113 5.85 -15.19 -7.39
N ALA A 114 7.10 -15.00 -6.98
CA ALA A 114 7.76 -13.69 -7.05
C ALA A 114 7.80 -13.15 -8.49
N GLU A 115 8.02 -14.02 -9.48
CA GLU A 115 8.07 -13.65 -10.90
C GLU A 115 6.69 -13.22 -11.43
N GLU A 116 5.63 -13.93 -11.04
CA GLU A 116 4.25 -13.57 -11.39
C GLU A 116 3.82 -12.26 -10.73
N SER A 117 4.14 -12.08 -9.44
CA SER A 117 3.88 -10.82 -8.72
C SER A 117 4.65 -9.66 -9.35
N GLN A 118 5.93 -9.88 -9.68
CA GLN A 118 6.75 -8.88 -10.38
C GLN A 118 6.14 -8.45 -11.71
N ALA A 119 5.72 -9.40 -12.54
CA ALA A 119 5.08 -9.09 -13.81
C ALA A 119 3.79 -8.28 -13.62
N SER A 120 2.95 -8.65 -12.64
CA SER A 120 1.73 -7.91 -12.32
C SER A 120 2.01 -6.48 -11.86
N MET A 121 2.93 -6.29 -10.89
CA MET A 121 3.25 -4.97 -10.35
C MET A 121 3.93 -4.06 -11.37
N GLN A 122 4.79 -4.63 -12.23
CA GLN A 122 5.38 -3.91 -13.36
C GLN A 122 4.32 -3.45 -14.37
N GLY A 123 3.35 -4.33 -14.69
CA GLY A 123 2.25 -4.03 -15.61
C GLY A 123 1.32 -2.91 -15.13
N VAL A 124 1.15 -2.77 -13.80
CA VAL A 124 0.40 -1.65 -13.20
C VAL A 124 1.27 -0.42 -12.92
N GLN A 125 2.55 -0.46 -13.31
CA GLN A 125 3.55 0.60 -13.13
C GLN A 125 3.87 0.97 -11.68
N LEU A 126 3.71 0.03 -10.74
CA LEU A 126 4.10 0.25 -9.35
C LEU A 126 5.57 0.66 -9.27
N GLN A 127 5.90 1.74 -8.56
CA GLN A 127 7.28 2.17 -8.38
C GLN A 127 7.91 1.50 -7.15
N GLN A 128 9.21 1.28 -7.25
CA GLN A 128 10.03 0.76 -6.15
C GLN A 128 10.26 1.87 -5.11
N ASP A 129 10.22 1.53 -3.83
CA ASP A 129 10.55 2.42 -2.69
C ASP A 129 9.68 3.69 -2.56
N GLU A 130 8.51 3.73 -3.20
CA GLU A 130 7.52 4.78 -3.04
C GLU A 130 6.37 4.33 -2.12
N PRO A 131 5.90 5.18 -1.19
CA PRO A 131 4.83 4.79 -0.28
C PRO A 131 3.51 4.56 -1.02
N ILE A 132 2.79 3.52 -0.64
CA ILE A 132 1.59 3.03 -1.30
C ILE A 132 0.38 3.31 -0.41
N VAL A 133 -0.66 3.90 -1.00
CA VAL A 133 -1.98 3.99 -0.36
C VAL A 133 -2.99 3.18 -1.18
N ALA A 134 -3.55 2.14 -0.58
CA ALA A 134 -4.58 1.31 -1.19
C ALA A 134 -5.98 1.78 -0.74
N PRO A 135 -6.81 2.37 -1.63
CA PRO A 135 -8.18 2.66 -1.30
C PRO A 135 -9.02 1.39 -1.24
N THR A 136 -9.99 1.36 -0.32
CA THR A 136 -11.08 0.39 -0.34
C THR A 136 -12.22 0.92 -1.23
N GLY A 137 -13.17 0.06 -1.61
CA GLY A 137 -14.41 0.46 -2.26
C GLY A 137 -15.53 0.71 -1.25
N ASP A 138 -16.74 0.27 -1.58
CA ASP A 138 -17.99 0.56 -0.86
C ASP A 138 -18.38 -0.43 0.24
N ASP A 139 -17.77 -1.61 0.27
CA ASP A 139 -18.27 -2.72 1.08
C ASP A 139 -17.15 -3.62 1.64
N ALA A 140 -17.56 -4.65 2.40
CA ALA A 140 -16.65 -5.61 3.00
C ALA A 140 -15.83 -6.39 1.95
N THR A 141 -16.35 -6.57 0.73
CA THR A 141 -15.63 -7.22 -0.37
C THR A 141 -14.45 -6.36 -0.79
N SER A 142 -14.71 -5.09 -1.10
CA SER A 142 -13.67 -4.15 -1.51
C SER A 142 -12.64 -3.85 -0.41
N LEU A 143 -13.04 -3.89 0.87
CA LEU A 143 -12.11 -3.86 1.99
C LEU A 143 -11.19 -5.08 2.00
N GLN A 144 -11.74 -6.28 1.78
CA GLN A 144 -10.94 -7.50 1.68
C GLN A 144 -9.93 -7.42 0.52
N GLU A 145 -10.32 -6.85 -0.61
CA GLU A 145 -9.46 -6.71 -1.79
C GLU A 145 -8.27 -5.80 -1.50
N ALA A 146 -8.53 -4.60 -0.97
CA ALA A 146 -7.48 -3.67 -0.56
C ALA A 146 -6.59 -4.24 0.54
N ALA A 147 -7.17 -4.92 1.54
CA ALA A 147 -6.42 -5.56 2.62
C ALA A 147 -5.53 -6.71 2.11
N PHE A 148 -6.02 -7.51 1.17
CA PHE A 148 -5.23 -8.58 0.56
C PHE A 148 -4.06 -8.00 -0.26
N PHE A 149 -4.32 -6.95 -1.06
CA PHE A 149 -3.26 -6.26 -1.79
C PHE A 149 -2.21 -5.66 -0.84
N ALA A 150 -2.64 -4.96 0.21
CA ALA A 150 -1.75 -4.40 1.24
C ALA A 150 -0.95 -5.47 1.99
N TRP A 151 -1.48 -6.69 2.16
CA TRP A 151 -0.78 -7.82 2.76
C TRP A 151 0.17 -8.54 1.78
N GLU A 152 -0.14 -8.54 0.49
CA GLU A 152 0.68 -9.17 -0.55
C GLU A 152 1.96 -8.38 -0.83
N LEU A 153 1.91 -7.07 -0.80
CA LEU A 153 3.10 -6.22 -0.97
C LEU A 153 4.28 -6.58 -0.03
N PRO A 154 4.10 -6.72 1.31
CA PRO A 154 5.17 -7.13 2.21
C PRO A 154 5.51 -8.61 2.10
N LEU A 155 4.63 -9.45 1.53
CA LEU A 155 4.99 -10.82 1.17
C LEU A 155 6.14 -10.82 0.16
N PHE A 156 6.20 -9.83 -0.73
CA PHE A 156 7.20 -9.69 -1.79
C PHE A 156 8.23 -8.57 -1.56
N GLY A 157 8.41 -8.16 -0.30
CA GLY A 157 9.55 -7.31 0.09
C GLY A 157 9.26 -5.81 0.23
N VAL A 158 8.01 -5.35 0.04
CA VAL A 158 7.66 -3.96 0.36
C VAL A 158 7.63 -3.76 1.88
N PRO A 159 8.34 -2.78 2.45
CA PRO A 159 8.29 -2.54 3.89
C PRO A 159 6.88 -2.14 4.34
N ALA A 160 6.40 -2.71 5.44
CA ALA A 160 5.02 -2.50 5.92
C ALA A 160 4.73 -1.03 6.27
N GLU A 161 5.76 -0.28 6.68
CA GLU A 161 5.71 1.15 6.95
C GLU A 161 5.52 2.02 5.69
N GLN A 162 5.73 1.46 4.49
CA GLN A 162 5.47 2.12 3.22
C GLN A 162 4.06 1.81 2.69
N ILE A 163 3.21 1.14 3.47
CA ILE A 163 1.87 0.74 3.03
C ILE A 163 0.84 1.29 4.00
N ALA A 164 -0.17 1.97 3.45
CA ALA A 164 -1.37 2.35 4.17
C ALA A 164 -2.62 1.97 3.38
N VAL A 165 -3.71 1.75 4.13
CA VAL A 165 -5.06 1.67 3.57
C VAL A 165 -5.74 3.04 3.75
N LEU A 166 -6.55 3.46 2.79
CA LEU A 166 -7.39 4.64 2.94
C LEU A 166 -8.59 4.32 3.85
N ASP A 167 -8.72 5.04 4.96
CA ASP A 167 -9.82 4.89 5.90
C ASP A 167 -11.16 5.21 5.24
N GLY A 168 -12.04 4.21 5.17
CA GLY A 168 -13.32 4.27 4.48
C GLY A 168 -13.22 4.35 2.95
N GLY A 169 -12.02 4.21 2.38
CA GLY A 169 -11.80 4.05 0.94
C GLY A 169 -12.26 5.20 0.06
N THR A 170 -12.49 4.88 -1.21
CA THR A 170 -13.00 5.80 -2.23
C THR A 170 -14.38 6.34 -1.86
N HIS A 171 -15.17 5.58 -1.10
CA HIS A 171 -16.44 6.07 -0.54
C HIS A 171 -16.21 7.27 0.37
N ALA A 172 -15.36 7.14 1.39
CA ALA A 172 -15.04 8.23 2.32
C ALA A 172 -14.32 9.38 1.62
N TRP A 173 -13.50 9.11 0.60
CA TRP A 173 -12.90 10.11 -0.26
C TRP A 173 -13.92 11.03 -0.93
N ILE A 174 -14.90 10.43 -1.63
CA ILE A 174 -15.97 11.17 -2.30
C ILE A 174 -16.86 11.87 -1.27
N ALA A 175 -17.18 11.21 -0.15
CA ALA A 175 -17.98 11.79 0.93
C ALA A 175 -17.29 13.00 1.60
N ALA A 176 -15.96 13.02 1.64
CA ALA A 176 -15.15 14.16 2.09
C ALA A 176 -15.09 15.30 1.06
N GLY A 177 -15.74 15.15 -0.11
CA GLY A 177 -15.76 16.14 -1.18
C GLY A 177 -14.47 16.18 -2.01
N CYS A 178 -13.63 15.15 -1.92
CA CYS A 178 -12.41 15.07 -2.71
C CYS A 178 -12.74 14.64 -4.15
N PRO A 179 -12.00 15.14 -5.16
CA PRO A 179 -12.30 14.88 -6.56
C PRO A 179 -11.93 13.45 -6.97
N VAL A 180 -12.70 12.89 -7.89
CA VAL A 180 -12.35 11.65 -8.60
C VAL A 180 -12.20 11.94 -10.08
N ASP A 181 -11.40 11.12 -10.76
CA ASP A 181 -11.31 11.06 -12.20
C ASP A 181 -12.12 9.85 -12.72
N THR A 182 -12.63 9.96 -13.94
CA THR A 182 -13.35 8.90 -14.65
C THR A 182 -12.72 8.57 -15.99
N ASP A 183 -11.62 9.24 -16.35
CA ASP A 183 -10.86 8.91 -17.54
C ASP A 183 -10.28 7.49 -17.43
N ALA A 184 -9.97 6.88 -18.57
CA ALA A 184 -9.42 5.53 -18.56
C ALA A 184 -8.01 5.52 -17.94
N ILE A 185 -7.80 4.70 -16.91
CA ILE A 185 -6.46 4.42 -16.38
C ILE A 185 -5.76 3.52 -17.40
N ALA A 186 -4.92 4.11 -18.26
CA ALA A 186 -4.17 3.38 -19.26
C ALA A 186 -2.67 3.42 -18.92
N PRO A 187 -2.10 2.36 -18.31
CA PRO A 187 -0.67 2.28 -18.18
C PRO A 187 -0.04 2.17 -19.58
N MET A 188 0.63 3.24 -20.02
CA MET A 188 1.32 3.28 -21.33
C MET A 188 2.72 2.66 -21.34
N THR A 189 3.24 2.27 -20.16
CA THR A 189 4.60 1.74 -19.94
C THR A 189 4.60 0.65 -18.85
N SER A 190 5.78 0.13 -18.51
CA SER A 190 6.01 -0.84 -17.43
C SER A 190 7.08 -0.29 -16.48
N SER A 191 6.95 -0.53 -15.17
CA SER A 191 7.95 -0.11 -14.18
C SER A 191 9.15 -1.06 -14.10
N GLN A 192 10.09 -0.75 -13.21
CA GLN A 192 11.24 -1.61 -12.87
C GLN A 192 11.10 -2.25 -11.49
N TRP A 193 9.88 -2.36 -10.97
CA TRP A 193 9.61 -2.97 -9.66
C TRP A 193 10.17 -4.40 -9.58
N LYS A 194 10.71 -4.77 -8.44
CA LYS A 194 11.31 -6.09 -8.23
C LYS A 194 10.70 -6.77 -7.02
N ALA A 195 10.22 -7.98 -7.21
CA ALA A 195 9.75 -8.82 -6.11
C ALA A 195 10.94 -9.47 -5.39
N GLU A 196 10.87 -9.54 -4.07
CA GLU A 196 11.66 -10.48 -3.28
C GLU A 196 11.02 -11.87 -3.26
N PRO A 197 11.76 -12.93 -2.91
CA PRO A 197 11.16 -14.23 -2.61
C PRO A 197 10.08 -14.11 -1.52
N PRO A 198 8.96 -14.86 -1.61
CA PRO A 198 7.88 -14.77 -0.64
C PRO A 198 8.38 -14.93 0.80
N SER A 199 8.07 -13.96 1.65
CA SER A 199 8.48 -13.97 3.06
C SER A 199 7.82 -15.13 3.82
N PRO A 200 8.59 -16.12 4.32
CA PRO A 200 8.01 -17.23 5.08
C PRO A 200 7.46 -16.80 6.44
N LYS A 201 7.71 -15.57 6.88
CA LYS A 201 7.16 -15.01 8.13
C LYS A 201 5.69 -14.61 8.00
N LEU A 202 5.23 -14.37 6.77
CA LEU A 202 3.85 -13.96 6.47
C LEU A 202 2.98 -15.14 5.99
N LEU A 203 3.55 -16.34 5.93
CA LEU A 203 2.88 -17.56 5.51
C LEU A 203 2.88 -18.61 6.61
N ALA A 204 1.88 -19.48 6.58
CA ALA A 204 1.83 -20.67 7.41
C ALA A 204 1.52 -21.89 6.52
N SER A 205 2.33 -22.95 6.63
CA SER A 205 2.06 -24.22 5.98
C SER A 205 0.99 -25.02 6.73
N THR A 206 0.38 -26.00 6.05
CA THR A 206 -0.56 -26.94 6.67
C THR A 206 0.02 -27.59 7.93
N GLU A 207 1.28 -28.01 7.88
CA GLU A 207 1.99 -28.66 8.99
C GLU A 207 2.18 -27.69 10.16
N GLN A 208 2.52 -26.43 9.87
CA GLN A 208 2.67 -25.38 10.89
C GLN A 208 1.33 -25.07 11.57
N VAL A 209 0.24 -24.98 10.80
CA VAL A 209 -1.12 -24.77 11.33
C VAL A 209 -1.55 -25.96 12.20
N GLN A 210 -1.35 -27.19 11.72
CA GLN A 210 -1.65 -28.40 12.51
C GLN A 210 -0.82 -28.48 13.80
N ALA A 211 0.46 -28.10 13.75
CA ALA A 211 1.32 -28.06 14.93
C ALA A 211 0.84 -26.99 15.93
N ALA A 212 0.46 -25.80 15.45
CA ALA A 212 -0.12 -24.74 16.27
C ALA A 212 -1.43 -25.20 16.94
N GLN A 213 -2.30 -25.89 16.21
CA GLN A 213 -3.54 -26.47 16.73
C GLN A 213 -3.25 -27.49 17.86
N ARG A 214 -2.34 -28.45 17.63
CA ARG A 214 -1.94 -29.44 18.66
C ARG A 214 -1.34 -28.78 19.90
N ALA A 215 -0.59 -27.70 19.70
CA ALA A 215 0.02 -26.90 20.77
C ALA A 215 -0.96 -25.91 21.42
N ARG A 216 -2.24 -25.89 21.01
CA ARG A 216 -3.27 -24.94 21.49
C ARG A 216 -2.83 -23.48 21.39
N LYS A 217 -2.08 -23.13 20.34
CA LYS A 217 -1.77 -21.74 20.01
C LYS A 217 -3.01 -21.05 19.43
N PRO A 218 -3.17 -19.74 19.62
CA PRO A 218 -4.25 -19.00 18.98
C PRO A 218 -4.21 -19.15 17.46
N LEU A 219 -5.37 -19.48 16.87
CA LEU A 219 -5.63 -19.49 15.43
C LEU A 219 -6.87 -18.65 15.20
N LEU A 220 -6.78 -17.63 14.35
CA LEU A 220 -7.87 -16.69 14.08
C LEU A 220 -8.45 -16.96 12.69
N ASP A 221 -9.76 -17.08 12.61
CA ASP A 221 -10.50 -17.27 11.38
C ASP A 221 -11.41 -16.05 11.17
N ALA A 222 -11.22 -15.35 10.04
CA ALA A 222 -11.94 -14.14 9.71
C ALA A 222 -13.25 -14.40 8.93
N ARG A 223 -13.61 -15.67 8.69
CA ARG A 223 -14.89 -16.00 8.05
C ARG A 223 -16.05 -15.57 8.95
N PRO A 224 -17.20 -15.18 8.37
CA PRO A 224 -18.39 -14.95 9.16
C PRO A 224 -18.69 -16.21 10.00
N PRO A 225 -19.21 -16.03 11.22
CA PRO A 225 -19.65 -17.15 12.03
C PRO A 225 -20.65 -17.99 11.22
N ALA A 226 -20.59 -19.31 11.38
CA ALA A 226 -21.59 -20.19 10.76
C ALA A 226 -23.00 -19.70 11.16
N PRO A 227 -24.01 -19.80 10.27
CA PRO A 227 -25.36 -19.26 10.52
C PRO A 227 -25.96 -19.67 11.88
N ASP A 228 -25.60 -20.85 12.39
CA ASP A 228 -26.12 -21.41 13.65
C ASP A 228 -25.21 -21.18 14.87
N SER A 229 -24.10 -20.45 14.71
CA SER A 229 -23.10 -20.24 15.79
C SER A 229 -23.29 -18.94 16.58
N CYS A 230 -24.28 -18.11 16.23
CA CYS A 230 -24.57 -16.84 16.88
C CYS A 230 -26.05 -16.73 17.31
N SER A 231 -26.45 -17.47 18.35
CA SER A 231 -27.77 -17.30 18.99
C SER A 231 -27.72 -16.58 20.35
N THR A 232 -26.57 -16.10 20.82
CA THR A 232 -26.53 -15.21 21.99
C THR A 232 -25.50 -14.11 21.81
N ALA A 233 -25.97 -12.87 21.94
CA ALA A 233 -25.15 -11.67 21.95
C ALA A 233 -24.15 -11.73 23.13
N SER A 234 -22.88 -11.93 22.82
CA SER A 234 -21.76 -11.52 23.67
C SER A 234 -20.49 -11.53 22.83
N TRP A 235 -19.59 -10.60 23.13
CA TRP A 235 -18.28 -10.33 22.52
C TRP A 235 -17.24 -11.47 22.68
N ALA A 236 -17.66 -12.72 22.50
CA ALA A 236 -16.89 -13.92 22.81
C ALA A 236 -16.82 -14.90 21.62
N CYS A 237 -16.34 -14.46 20.46
CA CYS A 237 -15.96 -15.37 19.36
C CYS A 237 -14.44 -15.46 19.13
N VAL A 238 -13.61 -14.82 19.97
CA VAL A 238 -12.14 -14.89 19.83
C VAL A 238 -11.54 -16.09 20.59
N ASN A 239 -12.30 -16.87 21.38
CA ASN A 239 -11.65 -17.87 22.25
C ASN A 239 -12.50 -19.10 22.65
N THR A 240 -13.18 -19.75 21.71
CA THR A 240 -13.95 -20.98 21.99
C THR A 240 -13.83 -22.03 20.90
N GLN A 241 -12.61 -22.44 20.57
CA GLN A 241 -12.34 -23.81 20.10
C GLN A 241 -11.18 -24.41 20.89
N ALA A 242 -11.37 -24.49 22.20
CA ALA A 242 -10.56 -25.31 23.10
C ALA A 242 -11.51 -25.92 24.14
N ALA A 243 -12.05 -27.09 23.81
CA ALA A 243 -12.55 -28.08 24.76
C ALA A 243 -12.23 -29.46 24.19
#